data_AF-A0A7M7PBW1-F1
#
_entry.id   AF-A0A7M7PBW1-F1
#
_cell.length_a   1.000
_cell.length_b   1.000
_cell.length_c   1.000
_cell.angle_alpha   90.00
_cell.angle_beta   90.00
_cell.angle_gamma   90.00
#
_symmetry.space_group_name_H-M   'P 1'
#
loop_
_entity.id
_entity.type
_entity.pdbx_description
1 polymer ?
#
loop_
_entity_poly.entity_id
_entity_poly.type
_entity_poly.pdbx_seq_one_letter_code
_entity_poly.pdbx_strand_id
1 'polypeptide(L)'
;MEIICPMNLSGDQVTPRAKGTQKPTDSPEVTDMHLLRISQELLPDHFSALHLTLGIKPSIAQGILTQKINDYPDTYMHLLQLWKTESHRTLRDLDQVLVESRAGGLRSKYK
;
A
#
# COMPACT_ATOMS: atom_id res chain seq x y z
N MET A 1 30.92 -18.98 60.14
CA MET A 1 30.23 -17.77 60.61
C MET A 1 30.69 -16.65 59.70
N GLU A 2 29.94 -16.40 58.63
CA GLU A 2 29.03 -15.24 58.44
C GLU A 2 29.83 -13.93 58.42
N ILE A 3 29.70 -13.04 57.42
CA ILE A 3 28.46 -12.35 57.05
C ILE A 3 28.50 -11.98 55.55
N ILE A 4 27.51 -12.48 54.81
CA ILE A 4 27.10 -11.98 53.49
C ILE A 4 26.06 -10.89 53.74
N CYS A 5 26.22 -9.70 53.16
CA CYS A 5 25.16 -8.71 52.90
C CYS A 5 25.70 -7.65 51.92
N PRO A 6 24.89 -6.94 51.09
CA PRO A 6 23.44 -7.02 50.91
C PRO A 6 22.94 -6.98 49.44
N MET A 7 21.75 -7.57 49.25
CA MET A 7 20.55 -6.99 48.61
C MET A 7 20.73 -5.96 47.47
N ASN A 8 20.23 -6.29 46.27
CA ASN A 8 19.60 -5.30 45.39
C ASN A 8 18.46 -5.92 44.57
N LEU A 9 17.26 -5.41 44.90
CA LEU A 9 16.03 -5.22 44.14
C LEU A 9 15.70 -6.12 42.95
N SER A 10 14.58 -6.84 43.17
CA SER A 10 13.55 -7.13 42.18
C SER A 10 13.34 -5.98 41.21
N GLY A 11 13.63 -6.24 39.93
CA GLY A 11 13.19 -5.44 38.80
C GLY A 11 12.54 -6.38 37.79
N ASP A 12 11.24 -6.20 37.59
CA ASP A 12 10.42 -6.89 36.60
C ASP A 12 11.15 -7.15 35.28
N GLN A 13 11.36 -8.43 34.97
CA GLN A 13 11.65 -8.84 33.60
C GLN A 13 10.36 -8.67 32.79
N VAL A 14 10.13 -7.46 32.29
CA VAL A 14 9.24 -7.24 31.15
C VAL A 14 9.88 -7.96 29.98
N THR A 15 9.40 -9.17 29.69
CA THR A 15 9.62 -9.86 28.42
C THR A 15 9.32 -8.88 27.28
N PRO A 16 10.26 -8.61 26.37
CA PRO A 16 9.90 -8.03 25.08
C PRO A 16 9.08 -9.10 24.37
N ARG A 17 7.76 -8.89 24.37
CA ARG A 17 6.77 -9.55 23.52
C ARG A 17 7.39 -9.74 22.14
N ALA A 18 7.44 -11.00 21.71
CA ALA A 18 8.01 -11.46 20.45
C ALA A 18 7.89 -10.38 19.37
N LYS A 19 9.05 -9.84 18.95
CA LYS A 19 9.19 -9.16 17.66
C LYS A 19 8.60 -10.13 16.64
N GLY A 20 7.39 -9.84 16.17
CA GLY A 20 6.86 -10.51 14.99
C GLY A 20 7.96 -10.45 13.95
N THR A 21 8.43 -11.60 13.52
CA THR A 21 9.39 -11.77 12.45
C THR A 21 8.79 -11.13 11.21
N GLN A 22 8.99 -9.82 11.04
CA GLN A 22 8.83 -9.13 9.78
C GLN A 22 9.90 -9.72 8.89
N LYS A 23 9.53 -10.77 8.15
CA LYS A 23 10.24 -11.17 6.96
C LYS A 23 10.45 -9.88 6.15
N PRO A 24 11.68 -9.48 5.80
CA PRO A 24 11.88 -8.36 4.91
C PRO A 24 11.15 -8.71 3.62
N THR A 25 10.03 -8.05 3.35
CA THR A 25 9.46 -8.11 2.01
C THR A 25 10.42 -7.27 1.19
N ASP A 26 11.33 -7.91 0.46
CA ASP A 26 12.32 -7.30 -0.47
C ASP A 26 11.70 -6.41 -1.58
N SER A 27 10.41 -6.09 -1.49
CA SER A 27 9.73 -5.22 -2.44
C SER A 27 9.78 -3.77 -1.93
N PRO A 28 10.34 -2.83 -2.71
CA PRO A 28 10.30 -1.40 -2.38
C PRO A 28 8.87 -0.90 -2.16
N GLU A 29 8.73 0.19 -1.39
CA GLU A 29 7.45 0.86 -1.18
C GLU A 29 6.95 1.56 -2.46
N VAL A 30 5.63 1.71 -2.57
CA VAL A 30 5.02 2.46 -3.67
C VAL A 30 5.19 3.97 -3.43
N THR A 31 5.92 4.64 -4.32
CA THR A 31 6.06 6.09 -4.33
C THR A 31 5.02 6.75 -5.23
N ASP A 32 4.80 8.05 -5.05
CA ASP A 32 3.87 8.81 -5.89
C ASP A 32 4.34 8.87 -7.35
N MET A 33 5.65 8.74 -7.59
CA MET A 33 6.20 8.65 -8.95
C MET A 33 5.79 7.35 -9.64
N HIS A 34 5.72 6.22 -8.92
CA HIS A 34 5.22 4.96 -9.49
C HIS A 34 3.74 5.09 -9.88
N LEU A 35 2.94 5.73 -9.00
CA LEU A 35 1.51 5.95 -9.24
C LEU A 35 1.27 6.87 -10.43
N LEU A 36 2.03 7.98 -10.53
CA LEU A 36 1.93 8.93 -11.64
C LEU A 36 2.25 8.27 -12.99
N ARG A 37 3.30 7.44 -13.07
CA ARG A 37 3.64 6.74 -14.31
C ARG A 37 2.53 5.78 -14.73
N ILE A 38 1.91 5.08 -13.78
CA ILE A 38 0.81 4.16 -14.07
C ILE A 38 -0.48 4.90 -14.43
N SER A 39 -0.81 5.98 -13.75
CA SER A 39 -2.05 6.71 -14.00
C SER A 39 -2.12 7.27 -15.42
N GLN A 40 -0.99 7.65 -16.00
CA GLN A 40 -0.86 8.13 -17.38
C GLN A 40 -1.03 7.02 -18.44
N GLU A 41 -0.84 5.76 -18.07
CA GLU A 41 -0.84 4.62 -19.01
C GLU A 41 -2.15 3.81 -18.94
N LEU A 42 -2.94 3.99 -17.87
CA LEU A 42 -4.22 3.33 -17.71
C LEU A 42 -5.27 3.88 -18.68
N LEU A 43 -5.80 2.99 -19.52
CA LEU A 43 -6.96 3.27 -20.38
C LEU A 43 -8.28 3.36 -19.59
N PRO A 44 -9.29 4.09 -20.08
CA PRO A 44 -10.63 4.15 -19.49
C PRO A 44 -11.26 2.78 -19.19
N ASP A 45 -11.01 1.79 -20.04
CA ASP A 45 -11.56 0.44 -19.91
C ASP A 45 -11.09 -0.30 -18.65
N HIS A 46 -9.98 0.14 -18.04
CA HIS A 46 -9.52 -0.43 -16.77
C HIS A 46 -10.30 0.10 -15.57
N PHE A 47 -11.06 1.18 -15.71
CA PHE A 47 -11.64 1.91 -14.58
C PHE A 47 -12.48 1.01 -13.66
N SER A 48 -13.46 0.31 -14.24
CA SER A 48 -14.38 -0.54 -13.48
C SER A 48 -13.66 -1.66 -12.73
N ALA A 49 -12.65 -2.28 -13.35
CA ALA A 49 -11.89 -3.35 -12.70
C ALA A 49 -10.95 -2.78 -11.61
N LEU A 50 -10.27 -1.68 -11.91
CA LEU A 50 -9.27 -1.08 -11.04
C LEU A 50 -9.87 -0.63 -9.71
N HIS A 51 -10.95 0.18 -9.72
CA HIS A 51 -11.49 0.69 -8.46
C HIS A 51 -12.00 -0.44 -7.55
N LEU A 52 -12.52 -1.54 -8.11
CA LEU A 52 -12.94 -2.72 -7.34
C LEU A 52 -11.75 -3.45 -6.72
N THR A 53 -10.69 -3.68 -7.50
CA THR A 53 -9.44 -4.30 -7.02
C THR A 53 -8.77 -3.46 -5.93
N LEU A 54 -8.84 -2.13 -6.03
CA LEU A 54 -8.35 -1.22 -5.01
C LEU A 54 -9.20 -1.25 -3.72
N GLY A 55 -10.35 -1.93 -3.71
CA GLY A 55 -11.30 -1.94 -2.60
C GLY A 55 -12.15 -0.66 -2.50
N ILE A 56 -12.14 0.18 -3.53
CA ILE A 56 -12.84 1.46 -3.55
C ILE A 56 -14.27 1.27 -4.04
N LYS A 57 -15.23 1.72 -3.23
CA LYS A 57 -16.66 1.61 -3.54
C LYS A 57 -16.98 2.31 -4.87
N PRO A 58 -17.87 1.74 -5.71
CA PRO A 58 -18.24 2.34 -6.99
C PRO A 58 -18.73 3.78 -6.88
N SER A 59 -19.47 4.13 -5.82
CA SER A 59 -19.96 5.49 -5.59
C SER A 59 -18.84 6.50 -5.36
N ILE A 60 -17.77 6.10 -4.65
CA ILE A 60 -16.61 6.95 -4.40
C ILE A 60 -15.84 7.14 -5.71
N ALA A 61 -15.58 6.04 -6.43
CA ALA A 61 -14.86 6.09 -7.70
C ALA A 61 -15.56 6.96 -8.75
N GLN A 62 -16.88 6.81 -8.89
CA GLN A 62 -17.69 7.64 -9.79
C GLN A 62 -17.75 9.10 -9.37
N GLY A 63 -17.77 9.37 -8.06
CA GLY A 63 -17.66 10.73 -7.52
C GLY A 63 -16.36 11.40 -7.96
N ILE A 64 -15.22 10.70 -7.85
CA ILE A 64 -13.91 11.20 -8.29
C ILE A 64 -13.90 11.45 -9.80
N LEU A 65 -14.36 10.47 -10.60
CA LEU A 65 -14.40 10.59 -12.07
C LEU A 65 -15.22 11.82 -12.52
N THR A 66 -16.36 12.05 -11.86
CA THR A 66 -17.24 13.20 -12.14
C THR A 66 -16.59 14.52 -11.75
N GLN A 67 -15.97 14.59 -10.56
CA GLN A 67 -15.25 15.79 -10.10
C GLN A 67 -14.07 16.16 -10.99
N LYS A 68 -13.44 15.16 -11.61
CA LYS A 68 -12.32 15.31 -12.53
C LYS A 68 -12.75 15.51 -13.98
N ILE A 69 -14.05 15.68 -14.27
CA ILE A 69 -14.56 15.95 -15.63
C ILE A 69 -14.11 14.86 -16.62
N ASN A 70 -14.11 13.60 -16.18
CA ASN A 70 -13.64 12.45 -16.97
C ASN A 70 -12.15 12.52 -17.38
N ASP A 71 -11.32 13.29 -16.66
CA ASP A 71 -9.86 13.21 -16.76
C ASP A 71 -9.38 11.90 -16.09
N TYR A 72 -9.19 10.88 -16.92
CA TYR A 72 -8.81 9.54 -16.48
C TYR A 72 -7.44 9.49 -15.79
N PRO A 73 -6.36 10.08 -16.34
CA PRO A 73 -5.08 10.14 -15.64
C PRO A 73 -5.16 10.73 -14.23
N ASP A 74 -5.86 11.85 -14.06
CA ASP A 74 -6.04 12.49 -12.76
C ASP A 74 -6.93 11.65 -11.82
N THR A 75 -7.98 11.04 -12.37
CA THR A 75 -8.87 10.13 -11.64
C THR A 75 -8.11 8.92 -11.12
N TYR A 76 -7.29 8.28 -11.97
CA TYR A 76 -6.48 7.13 -11.59
C TYR A 76 -5.42 7.49 -10.55
N MET A 77 -4.77 8.63 -10.70
CA MET A 77 -3.83 9.11 -9.69
C MET A 77 -4.50 9.22 -8.31
N HIS A 78 -5.69 9.81 -8.26
CA HIS A 78 -6.43 9.97 -7.01
C HIS A 78 -6.86 8.62 -6.40
N LEU A 79 -7.37 7.68 -7.22
CA LEU A 79 -7.74 6.34 -6.75
C LEU A 79 -6.54 5.58 -6.17
N LEU A 80 -5.40 5.63 -6.86
CA LEU A 80 -4.17 4.97 -6.43
C LEU A 80 -3.60 5.59 -5.16
N GLN A 81 -3.69 6.92 -5.01
CA GLN A 81 -3.30 7.62 -3.78
C GLN A 81 -4.18 7.23 -2.60
N LEU A 82 -5.51 7.16 -2.77
CA LEU A 82 -6.43 6.69 -1.72
C LEU A 82 -6.04 5.28 -1.24
N TRP A 83 -5.86 4.35 -2.19
CA TRP A 83 -5.45 2.97 -1.88
C TRP A 83 -4.10 2.86 -1.17
N LYS A 84 -3.14 3.71 -1.54
CA LYS A 84 -1.83 3.80 -0.88
C LYS A 84 -1.94 4.38 0.53
N THR A 85 -2.88 5.28 0.78
CA THR A 85 -3.02 5.94 2.10
C THR A 85 -3.61 5.01 3.15
N GLU A 86 -4.42 4.03 2.74
CA GLU A 86 -5.05 3.08 3.67
C GLU A 86 -4.09 2.05 4.28
N SER A 87 -2.91 1.82 3.69
CA SER A 87 -1.94 0.83 4.19
C SER A 87 -0.55 1.03 3.61
N HIS A 88 0.48 0.49 4.26
CA HIS A 88 1.82 0.41 3.66
C HIS A 88 1.79 -0.53 2.44
N ARG A 89 1.78 0.04 1.23
CA ARG A 89 1.78 -0.69 -0.04
C ARG A 89 3.18 -0.80 -0.62
N THR A 90 3.48 -1.99 -1.13
CA THR A 90 4.73 -2.32 -1.82
C THR A 90 4.54 -2.41 -3.33
N LEU A 91 5.63 -2.33 -4.11
CA LEU A 91 5.59 -2.54 -5.56
C LEU A 91 4.99 -3.89 -5.96
N ARG A 92 5.10 -4.92 -5.11
CA ARG A 92 4.43 -6.20 -5.29
C ARG A 92 2.91 -6.07 -5.19
N ASP A 93 2.41 -5.27 -4.26
CA ASP A 93 0.96 -5.02 -4.14
C ASP A 93 0.44 -4.27 -5.36
N LEU A 94 1.21 -3.30 -5.88
CA LEU A 94 0.88 -2.60 -7.12
C LEU A 94 0.90 -3.55 -8.33
N ASP A 95 1.90 -4.43 -8.43
CA ASP A 95 1.96 -5.49 -9.45
C ASP A 95 0.68 -6.35 -9.43
N GLN A 96 0.23 -6.75 -8.24
CA GLN A 96 -0.98 -7.57 -8.06
C GLN A 96 -2.24 -6.83 -8.50
N VAL A 97 -2.41 -5.57 -8.06
CA VAL A 97 -3.53 -4.71 -8.44
C VAL A 97 -3.64 -4.59 -9.96
N LEU A 98 -2.50 -4.38 -10.65
CA LEU A 98 -2.49 -4.24 -12.10
C LEU A 98 -2.89 -5.53 -12.80
N VAL A 99 -2.42 -6.69 -12.33
CA VAL A 99 -2.82 -7.98 -12.91
C VAL A 99 -4.32 -8.22 -12.74
N GLU A 100 -4.85 -8.01 -11.55
CA GLU A 100 -6.27 -8.24 -11.24
C GLU A 100 -7.20 -7.25 -11.97
N SER A 101 -6.73 -6.03 -12.22
CA SER A 101 -7.47 -5.00 -12.95
C SER A 101 -7.31 -5.06 -14.48
N ARG A 102 -6.73 -6.16 -15.01
CA ARG A 102 -6.44 -6.38 -16.44
C ARG A 102 -5.42 -5.39 -17.04
N ALA A 103 -4.72 -4.63 -16.22
CA ALA A 103 -3.65 -3.71 -16.57
C ALA A 103 -2.24 -4.31 -16.38
N GLY A 104 -2.12 -5.65 -16.30
CA GLY A 104 -0.87 -6.35 -15.99
C GLY A 104 0.27 -6.10 -16.99
N GLY A 105 -0.05 -5.65 -18.20
CA GLY A 105 0.94 -5.22 -19.19
C GLY A 105 1.73 -3.94 -18.81
N LEU A 106 1.25 -3.18 -17.82
CA LEU A 106 1.86 -1.91 -17.39
C LEU A 106 2.95 -2.09 -16.32
N ARG A 107 3.22 -3.31 -15.87
CA ARG A 107 4.21 -3.60 -14.81
C ARG A 107 5.62 -3.13 -15.14
N SER A 108 5.97 -2.99 -16.41
CA SER A 108 7.29 -2.49 -16.84
C SER A 108 7.40 -0.97 -16.83
N LYS A 109 6.31 -0.22 -16.63
CA LYS A 109 6.28 1.24 -16.79
C LYS A 109 6.78 2.03 -15.57
N TYR A 110 6.80 1.41 -14.39
CA TYR A 110 7.22 2.05 -13.14
C TYR A 110 8.38 1.33 -12.45
N LYS A 111 8.97 0.34 -13.13
CA LYS A 111 10.18 -0.36 -12.68
C LYS A 111 11.44 0.37 -13.14
#